data_AF-A0A6G2DCR2-F1
#
_entry.id   AF-A0A6G2DCR2-F1
#
_cell.length_a   1.000
_cell.length_b   1.000
_cell.length_c   1.000
_cell.angle_alpha   90.00
_cell.angle_beta   90.00
_cell.angle_gamma   90.00
#
_symmetry.space_group_name_H-M   'P 1'
#
loop_
_entity.id
_entity.type
_entity.pdbx_description
1 polymer ?
#
loop_
_entity_poly.entity_id
_entity_poly.type
_entity_poly.pdbx_seq_one_letter_code
_entity_poly.pdbx_strand_id
1 'polypeptide(L)' 'SLLFFIINNSSSSQTNILAQLMDFFTGNGHLEDLSKISEPEKLYAYIAEATA' A
#
# COMPACT_ATOMS: atom_id res chain seq x y z
N SER A 1 -2.68 10.89 11.52
CA SER A 1 -2.39 11.06 10.08
C SER A 1 -1.44 9.98 9.63
N LEU A 2 -1.76 9.25 8.56
CA LEU A 2 -0.86 8.27 7.93
C LEU A 2 -0.08 8.96 6.81
N LEU A 3 1.25 8.77 6.77
CA LEU A 3 2.13 9.34 5.75
C LEU A 3 2.74 8.20 4.94
N PHE A 4 2.46 8.19 3.64
CA PHE A 4 2.99 7.19 2.71
C PHE A 4 3.96 7.86 1.74
N PHE A 5 5.11 7.23 1.51
CA PHE A 5 6.09 7.64 0.51
C PHE A 5 6.14 6.62 -0.61
N ILE A 6 6.02 7.10 -1.84
CA ILE A 6 6.18 6.30 -3.05
C ILE A 6 7.48 6.76 -3.70
N ILE A 7 8.47 5.86 -3.82
CA ILE A 7 9.71 6.15 -4.54
C ILE A 7 9.63 5.46 -5.89
N ASN A 8 9.51 6.25 -6.95
CA ASN A 8 9.41 5.77 -8.33
C ASN A 8 10.78 5.92 -9.03
N ASN A 9 11.42 4.79 -9.37
CA ASN A 9 12.79 4.75 -9.92
C ASN A 9 12.91 3.99 -11.26
N SER A 10 11.82 3.81 -12.02
CA SER A 10 11.89 3.16 -13.34
C SER A 10 10.73 3.55 -14.25
N SER A 11 11.05 3.89 -15.49
CA SER A 11 10.08 4.31 -16.51
C SER A 11 9.40 3.17 -17.27
N SER A 12 9.84 1.91 -17.12
CA SER A 12 9.55 0.86 -18.12
C SER A 12 8.56 -0.24 -17.74
N SER A 13 8.07 -0.32 -16.50
CA SER A 13 7.00 -1.27 -16.13
C SER A 13 5.91 -0.56 -15.32
N GLN A 14 5.28 0.41 -15.99
CA GLN A 14 4.16 1.20 -15.49
C GLN A 14 2.81 0.47 -15.64
N THR A 15 2.71 -0.80 -15.25
CA THR A 15 1.37 -1.36 -15.03
C THR A 15 0.84 -0.82 -13.71
N ASN A 16 0.44 0.46 -13.75
CA ASN A 16 -0.49 1.15 -12.89
C ASN A 16 -0.30 1.06 -11.36
N ILE A 17 0.94 1.19 -10.86
CA ILE A 17 1.23 1.27 -9.40
C ILE A 17 0.37 2.34 -8.71
N LEU A 18 0.07 3.45 -9.41
CA LEU A 18 -0.79 4.50 -8.89
C LEU A 18 -2.26 4.05 -8.78
N ALA A 19 -2.80 3.29 -9.75
CA ALA A 19 -4.14 2.74 -9.61
C ALA A 19 -4.20 1.62 -8.57
N GLN A 20 -3.20 0.74 -8.49
CA GLN A 20 -3.13 -0.29 -7.45
C GLN A 20 -3.10 0.35 -6.05
N LEU A 21 -2.36 1.44 -5.89
CA LEU A 21 -2.34 2.19 -4.64
C LEU A 21 -3.64 2.96 -4.39
N MET A 22 -4.24 3.55 -5.43
CA MET A 22 -5.55 4.20 -5.31
C MET A 22 -6.63 3.18 -4.91
N ASP A 23 -6.67 2.02 -5.55
CA ASP A 23 -7.57 0.91 -5.22
C ASP A 23 -7.31 0.41 -3.78
N PHE A 24 -6.05 0.32 -3.37
CA PHE A 24 -5.69 -0.04 -1.99
C PHE A 24 -6.14 1.00 -0.97
N PHE A 25 -5.94 2.31 -1.23
CA PHE A 25 -6.32 3.38 -0.30
C PHE A 25 -7.82 3.67 -0.28
N THR A 26 -8.53 3.39 -1.38
CA THR A 26 -9.98 3.60 -1.50
C THR A 26 -10.79 2.32 -1.26
N GLY A 27 -10.12 1.16 -1.21
CA GLY A 27 -10.72 -0.10 -0.80
C GLY A 27 -11.21 -0.04 0.64
N ASN A 28 -12.42 -0.57 0.86
CA ASN A 28 -13.06 -0.51 2.17
C ASN A 28 -12.22 -1.29 3.21
N GLY A 29 -11.71 -0.57 4.22
CA GLY A 29 -11.10 -1.16 5.42
C GLY A 29 -9.57 -1.20 5.46
N HIS A 30 -8.87 -1.11 4.32
CA HIS A 30 -7.39 -1.24 4.29
C HIS A 30 -6.67 -0.21 5.17
N LEU A 31 -7.12 1.05 5.15
CA LEU A 31 -6.55 2.10 5.98
C LEU A 31 -6.86 1.91 7.46
N GLU A 32 -8.03 1.38 7.79
CA GLU A 32 -8.43 1.11 9.17
C GLU A 32 -7.64 -0.06 9.75
N ASP A 33 -7.46 -1.12 8.97
CA ASP A 33 -6.66 -2.28 9.33
C ASP A 33 -5.18 -1.92 9.48
N LEU A 34 -4.63 -1.15 8.53
CA LEU A 34 -3.26 -0.61 8.63
C LEU A 34 -3.06 0.20 9.92
N SER A 35 -4.06 0.99 10.34
CA SER A 35 -3.95 1.80 11.55
C SER A 35 -3.88 0.98 12.84
N LYS A 36 -4.33 -0.28 12.80
CA LYS A 36 -4.32 -1.21 13.94
C LYS A 36 -3.02 -2.02 14.01
N ILE A 37 -2.20 -2.01 12.96
CA ILE A 37 -0.93 -2.74 12.90
C ILE A 37 0.20 -1.87 13.47
N SER A 38 0.76 -2.28 14.60
CA SER A 38 1.89 -1.60 15.25
C SER A 38 3.24 -2.26 14.98
N GLU A 39 3.25 -3.50 14.47
CA GLU A 39 4.47 -4.27 14.21
C GLU A 39 4.94 -4.09 12.76
N PRO A 40 6.18 -3.65 12.49
CA PRO A 40 6.69 -3.38 11.15
C PRO A 40 6.61 -4.58 10.19
N GLU A 41 6.86 -5.78 10.71
CA GLU A 41 6.83 -7.04 9.95
C GLU A 41 5.42 -7.36 9.46
N LYS A 42 4.41 -7.14 10.31
CA LYS A 42 3.00 -7.32 9.97
C LYS A 42 2.52 -6.26 8.97
N LEU A 43 3.10 -5.06 9.04
CA LEU A 43 2.83 -3.96 8.11
C LEU A 43 3.28 -4.32 6.68
N TYR A 44 4.50 -4.84 6.54
CA TYR A 44 5.01 -5.30 5.25
C TYR A 44 4.18 -6.47 4.69
N ALA A 45 3.89 -7.48 5.54
CA ALA A 45 3.10 -8.64 5.13
C ALA A 45 1.69 -8.25 4.63
N TYR A 46 1.01 -7.37 5.35
CA TYR A 46 -0.33 -6.90 4.99
C TYR A 46 -0.37 -6.15 3.66
N ILE A 47 0.60 -5.27 3.42
CA ILE A 47 0.70 -4.53 2.14
C ILE A 47 1.03 -5.50 1.00
N ALA A 48 1.94 -6.46 1.23
CA ALA A 48 2.31 -7.46 0.22
C ALA A 48 1.13 -8.35 -0.17
N GLU A 49 0.34 -8.85 0.79
CA GLU A 49 -0.86 -9.65 0.52
C GLU A 49 -1.94 -8.85 -0.20
N ALA A 50 -2.15 -7.59 0.17
CA ALA A 50 -3.19 -6.75 -0.43
C ALA A 50 -2.85 -6.23 -1.83
N THR A 51 -1.59 -6.36 -2.27
CA THR A 51 -1.10 -5.89 -3.57
C THR A 51 -0.59 -7.02 -4.49
N ALA A 52 -0.66 -8.28 -4.03
CA ALA A 52 -0.32 -9.48 -4.80
C ALA A 52 -1.37 -9.83 -5.86
#